data_AF-A0A836GQM4-F1
#
_entry.id   AF-A0A836GQM4-F1
#
_cell.length_a   1.000
_cell.length_b   1.000
_cell.length_c   1.000
_cell.angle_alpha   90.00
_cell.angle_beta   90.00
_cell.angle_gamma   90.00
#
_symmetry.space_group_name_H-M   'P 1'
#
loop_
_entity.id
_entity.type
_entity.pdbx_description
1 polymer ?
#
loop_
_entity_poly.entity_id
_entity_poly.type
_entity_poly.pdbx_seq_one_letter_code
_entity_poly.pdbx_strand_id
1 'polypeptide(L)'
;MIELHRHAVHSSSFPSSTWSDGEAAANGDHTGACVVRGGEPYVDRLPRELLLDVFIDVIRSDGDNFAWIGVLSCVCRSWYQLCQHPVLWEYVAKRICIVYPLVVRLNSTAAYNGASQEIVNRMRLLEAEELCILQRGTLEPLPPPSRTALRKTMEKVRRYRESQQYYKYVQRRRHFVLHFFLSITLFSVALAITTAMCVSEGVDLGGVCTTTIVFGLLWMAYLSIVAIIVSNVVMQAHFEPLPLLMRLRRNKLLIAASAVTIMLGICDVIIPTLLIQINLARKERFSWLWCGITVILSFCLWQLYTLIYIMPAARQQLRYQMASVNVRAGFQFVVLNIPNGFPFLFAAASFCTLQYVQYGYRIYILLGGVPVIVSLGVLALVFLLDFYALHRFKDLTMGTCLFLAMLFPVSLLVVEFRGLTLLPLVVAAFGVFFAHARYVVGSAIHELMRTIRAERNGSILRTPDPTRKKN
;
A
#
# COMPACT_ATOMS: atom_id res chain seq x y z
N MET A 1 51.45 -20.35 2.52
CA MET A 1 52.40 -19.99 3.59
C MET A 1 52.21 -18.48 3.81
N ILE A 2 51.55 -18.04 4.87
CA ILE A 2 51.89 -18.13 6.32
C ILE A 2 52.95 -17.07 6.67
N GLU A 3 52.50 -16.06 7.43
CA GLU A 3 53.16 -15.22 8.46
C GLU A 3 52.38 -13.89 8.51
N LEU A 4 51.62 -13.50 9.54
CA LEU A 4 51.57 -13.81 10.99
C LEU A 4 52.62 -13.10 11.84
N HIS A 5 52.35 -11.81 12.14
CA HIS A 5 52.83 -11.08 13.31
C HIS A 5 51.59 -10.35 13.89
N ARG A 6 50.96 -10.86 14.96
CA ARG A 6 51.30 -10.62 16.38
C ARG A 6 51.45 -9.14 16.73
N HIS A 7 50.33 -8.49 17.09
CA HIS A 7 50.38 -7.31 17.96
C HIS A 7 50.63 -7.75 19.40
N ALA A 8 51.66 -7.17 20.02
CA ALA A 8 51.99 -7.37 21.42
C ALA A 8 50.97 -6.67 22.32
N VAL A 9 50.52 -7.36 23.38
CA VAL A 9 49.78 -6.74 24.48
C VAL A 9 50.78 -6.03 25.38
N HIS A 10 50.90 -4.70 25.23
CA HIS A 10 51.60 -3.89 26.22
C HIS A 10 50.69 -3.65 27.42
N SER A 11 50.94 -4.42 28.49
CA SER A 11 50.41 -4.12 29.82
C SER A 11 51.11 -2.90 30.42
N SER A 12 50.43 -1.76 30.49
CA SER A 12 50.86 -0.60 31.28
C SER A 12 50.28 -0.69 32.70
N SER A 13 51.15 -0.78 33.69
CA SER A 13 50.84 -0.89 35.12
C SER A 13 50.78 0.46 35.86
N PHE A 14 50.38 0.41 37.14
CA PHE A 14 50.51 1.45 38.21
C PHE A 14 49.42 2.54 38.31
N PRO A 15 49.22 3.18 39.50
CA PRO A 15 49.24 2.59 40.85
C PRO A 15 48.22 3.16 41.88
N SER A 16 48.16 2.50 43.04
CA SER A 16 47.91 2.97 44.43
C SER A 16 47.28 4.35 44.78
N SER A 17 46.31 4.32 45.71
CA SER A 17 46.18 5.20 46.90
C SER A 17 45.15 4.59 47.89
N THR A 18 45.54 3.96 49.00
CA THR A 18 45.89 4.48 50.36
C THR A 18 44.71 4.89 51.25
N TRP A 19 44.57 4.19 52.41
CA TRP A 19 43.99 4.65 53.70
C TRP A 19 42.50 5.09 53.68
N SER A 20 41.72 5.21 54.76
CA SER A 20 41.85 5.05 56.23
C SER A 20 40.41 4.86 56.80
N ASP A 21 40.07 4.28 57.95
CA ASP A 21 40.68 3.37 58.97
C ASP A 21 39.50 2.74 59.78
N GLY A 22 39.73 1.96 60.86
CA GLY A 22 38.62 1.53 61.74
C GLY A 22 38.86 0.34 62.68
N GLU A 23 39.86 0.39 63.57
CA GLU A 23 39.97 -0.59 64.67
C GLU A 23 38.91 -0.39 65.75
N ALA A 24 38.28 -1.49 66.19
CA ALA A 24 37.68 -1.62 67.52
C ALA A 24 37.72 -3.09 67.96
N ALA A 25 38.27 -3.35 69.15
CA ALA A 25 38.59 -4.68 69.64
C ALA A 25 37.38 -5.45 70.22
N ALA A 26 37.45 -6.79 70.25
CA ALA A 26 37.65 -7.56 71.50
C ALA A 26 37.56 -9.10 71.30
N ASN A 27 38.56 -9.80 71.85
CA ASN A 27 38.58 -11.15 72.45
C ASN A 27 37.67 -12.29 71.96
N GLY A 28 38.28 -13.47 71.76
CA GLY A 28 37.61 -14.75 72.00
C GLY A 28 38.10 -15.92 71.15
N ASP A 29 39.22 -16.55 71.53
CA ASP A 29 39.56 -17.89 71.03
C ASP A 29 38.46 -18.89 71.39
N HIS A 30 37.85 -19.56 70.41
CA HIS A 30 37.46 -20.97 70.56
C HIS A 30 37.41 -21.70 69.21
N THR A 31 37.99 -22.89 69.22
CA THR A 31 38.17 -23.79 68.09
C THR A 31 36.88 -24.46 67.61
N GLY A 32 36.72 -24.58 66.29
CA GLY A 32 36.10 -25.74 65.66
C GLY A 32 34.57 -25.76 65.56
N ALA A 33 34.03 -25.16 64.49
CA ALA A 33 32.69 -25.49 63.97
C ALA A 33 32.74 -25.66 62.45
N CYS A 34 32.20 -26.78 61.97
CA CYS A 34 32.30 -27.27 60.60
C CYS A 34 31.92 -26.25 59.51
N VAL A 35 32.89 -25.86 58.67
CA VAL A 35 32.59 -25.27 57.35
C VAL A 35 32.03 -26.37 56.46
N VAL A 36 30.70 -26.45 56.37
CA VAL A 36 30.03 -27.21 55.30
C VAL A 36 30.42 -26.55 53.99
N ARG A 37 31.28 -27.21 53.19
CA ARG A 37 31.53 -26.83 51.80
C ARG A 37 30.21 -26.95 51.04
N GLY A 38 29.54 -25.82 50.84
CA GLY A 38 28.43 -25.74 49.88
C GLY A 38 28.94 -26.20 48.52
N GLY A 39 28.30 -27.22 47.94
CA GLY A 39 28.66 -27.70 46.62
C GLY A 39 28.52 -26.58 45.61
N GLU A 40 29.57 -26.33 44.81
CA GLU A 40 29.53 -25.35 43.73
C GLU A 40 28.31 -25.64 42.84
N PRO A 41 27.46 -24.65 42.53
CA PRO A 41 26.33 -24.88 41.66
C PRO A 41 26.86 -25.31 40.29
N TYR A 42 26.27 -26.36 39.70
CA TYR A 42 26.68 -26.98 38.43
C TYR A 42 26.93 -25.99 37.28
N VAL A 43 26.35 -24.79 37.37
CA VAL A 43 26.42 -23.74 36.37
C VAL A 43 27.72 -22.92 36.42
N ASP A 44 28.37 -22.79 37.58
CA ASP A 44 29.68 -22.10 37.69
C ASP A 44 30.83 -22.93 37.08
N ARG A 45 30.56 -24.17 36.64
CA ARG A 45 31.50 -25.01 35.87
C ARG A 45 31.46 -24.79 34.36
N LEU A 46 30.47 -24.06 33.83
CA LEU A 46 30.41 -23.79 32.39
C LEU A 46 31.31 -22.61 31.97
N PRO A 47 31.95 -22.69 30.79
CA PRO A 47 32.58 -21.54 30.15
C PRO A 47 31.61 -20.35 30.06
N ARG A 48 32.09 -19.16 30.41
CA ARG A 48 31.29 -17.92 30.46
C ARG A 48 30.60 -17.61 29.12
N GLU A 49 31.23 -17.97 28.02
CA GLU A 49 30.71 -17.83 26.65
C GLU A 49 29.45 -18.68 26.43
N LEU A 50 29.50 -19.98 26.77
CA LEU A 50 28.34 -20.87 26.70
C LEU A 50 27.21 -20.41 27.64
N LEU A 51 27.55 -19.83 28.80
CA LEU A 51 26.55 -19.28 29.71
C LEU A 51 25.87 -18.03 29.15
N LEU A 52 26.62 -17.17 28.45
CA LEU A 52 26.07 -16.01 27.75
C LEU A 52 25.12 -16.43 26.62
N ASP A 53 25.49 -17.44 25.84
CA ASP A 53 24.63 -17.98 24.79
C ASP A 53 23.35 -18.60 25.37
N VAL A 54 23.44 -19.38 26.46
CA VAL A 54 22.25 -19.89 27.18
C VAL A 54 21.36 -18.75 27.68
N PHE A 55 21.91 -17.66 28.22
CA PHE A 55 21.12 -16.51 28.66
C PHE A 55 20.43 -15.81 27.48
N ILE A 56 21.14 -15.64 26.35
CA ILE A 56 20.59 -15.07 25.12
C ILE A 56 19.46 -15.95 24.57
N ASP A 57 19.62 -17.28 24.59
CA ASP A 57 18.59 -18.21 24.11
C ASP A 57 17.40 -18.37 25.06
N VAL A 58 17.57 -18.24 26.38
CA VAL A 58 16.44 -18.11 27.33
C VAL A 58 15.64 -16.84 27.05
N ILE A 59 16.31 -15.70 26.87
CA ILE A 59 15.63 -14.43 26.51
C ILE A 59 14.91 -14.56 25.16
N ARG A 60 15.52 -15.23 24.19
CA ARG A 60 14.99 -15.45 22.83
C ARG A 60 13.79 -16.42 22.82
N SER A 61 13.82 -17.48 23.63
CA SER A 61 12.77 -18.50 23.68
C SER A 61 11.47 -17.92 24.26
N ASP A 62 11.55 -17.02 25.24
CA ASP A 62 10.43 -16.23 25.77
C ASP A 62 10.16 -14.94 24.97
N GLY A 63 10.40 -14.97 23.65
CA GLY A 63 9.97 -13.90 22.73
C GLY A 63 10.73 -12.57 22.85
N ASP A 64 12.03 -12.62 23.16
CA ASP A 64 12.87 -11.46 23.49
C ASP A 64 12.39 -10.74 24.79
N ASN A 65 12.06 -11.49 25.85
CA ASN A 65 11.64 -10.95 27.14
C ASN A 65 12.83 -10.65 28.08
N PHE A 66 13.35 -9.43 28.00
CA PHE A 66 14.51 -9.02 28.80
C PHE A 66 14.24 -8.78 30.30
N ALA A 67 13.01 -9.02 30.80
CA ALA A 67 12.78 -9.13 32.24
C ALA A 67 13.64 -10.26 32.85
N TRP A 68 13.94 -11.31 32.07
CA TRP A 68 14.89 -12.35 32.42
C TRP A 68 16.28 -11.84 32.79
N ILE A 69 16.80 -10.74 32.20
CA ILE A 69 18.09 -10.17 32.64
C ILE A 69 18.00 -9.76 34.12
N GLY A 70 16.87 -9.20 34.55
CA GLY A 70 16.63 -8.87 35.96
C GLY A 70 16.61 -10.12 36.84
N VAL A 71 15.88 -11.17 36.43
CA VAL A 71 15.79 -12.44 37.18
C VAL A 71 17.15 -13.13 37.29
N LEU A 72 17.84 -13.30 36.15
CA LEU A 72 19.17 -13.91 36.05
C LEU A 72 20.21 -13.13 36.89
N SER A 73 20.14 -11.80 36.90
CA SER A 73 21.03 -10.96 37.71
C SER A 73 20.84 -11.08 39.23
N CYS A 74 19.70 -11.62 39.69
CA CYS A 74 19.42 -11.84 41.11
C CYS A 74 19.83 -13.22 41.62
N VAL A 75 20.26 -14.15 40.76
CA VAL A 75 20.55 -15.54 41.15
C VAL A 75 21.82 -15.65 41.99
N CYS A 76 22.95 -15.10 41.50
CA CYS A 76 24.21 -15.06 42.23
C CYS A 76 25.15 -13.98 41.66
N ARG A 77 26.24 -13.68 42.38
CA ARG A 77 27.22 -12.65 41.99
C ARG A 77 27.93 -12.96 40.66
N SER A 78 28.14 -14.25 40.36
CA SER A 78 28.70 -14.75 39.09
C SER A 78 27.78 -14.40 37.92
N TRP A 79 26.48 -14.72 38.03
CA TRP A 79 25.48 -14.41 37.01
C TRP A 79 25.21 -12.91 36.88
N TYR A 80 25.25 -12.15 37.98
CA TYR A 80 25.15 -10.70 37.95
C TYR A 80 26.26 -10.06 37.09
N GLN A 81 27.51 -10.49 37.27
CA GLN A 81 28.64 -10.04 36.43
C GLN A 81 28.46 -10.44 34.96
N LEU A 82 27.94 -11.66 34.71
CA LEU A 82 27.67 -12.14 33.36
C LEU A 82 26.52 -11.37 32.67
N CYS A 83 25.50 -10.97 33.42
CA CYS A 83 24.44 -10.07 32.95
C CYS A 83 24.90 -8.63 32.68
N GLN A 84 26.09 -8.24 33.13
CA GLN A 84 26.73 -6.96 32.78
C GLN A 84 27.64 -7.06 31.55
N HIS A 85 27.85 -8.26 31.00
CA HIS A 85 28.78 -8.47 29.89
C HIS A 85 28.34 -7.73 28.61
N PRO A 86 29.26 -7.05 27.89
CA PRO A 86 28.92 -6.21 26.74
C PRO A 86 28.19 -6.97 25.62
N VAL A 87 28.51 -8.25 25.39
CA VAL A 87 27.86 -9.08 24.34
C VAL A 87 26.35 -9.24 24.58
N LEU A 88 25.92 -9.40 25.84
CA LEU A 88 24.50 -9.50 26.17
C LEU A 88 23.80 -8.16 25.88
N TRP A 89 24.43 -7.04 26.24
CA TRP A 89 23.92 -5.71 25.97
C TRP A 89 23.98 -5.32 24.49
N GLU A 90 24.92 -5.88 23.72
CA GLU A 90 24.98 -5.76 22.27
C GLU A 90 23.85 -6.53 21.59
N TYR A 91 23.50 -7.74 22.08
CA TYR A 91 22.31 -8.47 21.63
C TYR A 91 21.02 -7.68 21.92
N VAL A 92 20.90 -7.15 23.14
CA VAL A 92 19.78 -6.25 23.56
C VAL A 92 19.71 -5.03 22.63
N ALA A 93 20.82 -4.32 22.44
CA ALA A 93 20.89 -3.13 21.60
C ALA A 93 20.55 -3.42 20.14
N LYS A 94 21.12 -4.49 19.55
CA LYS A 94 20.79 -4.93 18.18
C LYS A 94 19.29 -5.24 18.05
N ARG A 95 18.70 -5.99 18.99
CA ARG A 95 17.25 -6.31 18.96
C ARG A 95 16.35 -5.07 19.08
N ILE A 96 16.70 -4.10 19.92
CA ILE A 96 15.90 -2.88 20.12
C ILE A 96 16.11 -1.87 18.97
N CYS A 97 17.34 -1.71 18.46
CA CYS A 97 17.66 -0.70 17.45
C CYS A 97 17.22 -1.08 16.02
N ILE A 98 17.23 -2.37 15.66
CA ILE A 98 16.90 -2.85 14.29
C ILE A 98 15.39 -2.70 13.97
N VAL A 99 14.52 -2.53 14.97
CA VAL A 99 13.05 -2.62 14.82
C VAL A 99 12.34 -1.25 14.96
N TYR A 100 13.01 -0.13 14.61
CA TYR A 100 12.44 1.24 14.57
C TYR A 100 11.99 1.81 15.94
N PRO A 101 12.42 3.01 16.35
CA PRO A 101 13.63 3.72 15.99
C PRO A 101 14.33 4.28 17.25
N LEU A 102 15.25 3.53 17.85
CA LEU A 102 16.21 4.17 18.77
C LEU A 102 17.03 5.23 18.01
N VAL A 103 17.23 5.02 16.70
CA VAL A 103 17.70 5.99 15.70
C VAL A 103 16.94 7.33 15.70
N VAL A 104 15.66 7.44 16.06
CA VAL A 104 14.99 8.77 16.12
C VAL A 104 15.25 9.49 17.45
N ARG A 105 15.51 8.76 18.54
CA ARG A 105 16.04 9.34 19.79
C ARG A 105 17.58 9.47 19.81
N LEU A 106 18.25 8.92 18.79
CA LEU A 106 19.67 9.12 18.49
C LEU A 106 19.90 10.07 17.29
N ASN A 107 18.87 10.45 16.54
CA ASN A 107 18.92 11.53 15.54
C ASN A 107 18.67 12.90 16.17
N SER A 108 18.42 12.96 17.48
CA SER A 108 18.75 14.13 18.32
C SER A 108 20.23 14.18 18.71
N THR A 109 21.04 13.16 18.38
CA THR A 109 22.50 13.13 18.60
C THR A 109 23.32 13.03 17.30
N ALA A 110 22.69 13.23 16.14
CA ALA A 110 23.40 13.54 14.90
C ALA A 110 23.35 15.05 14.67
N ALA A 111 24.51 15.70 14.52
CA ALA A 111 24.56 17.11 14.14
C ALA A 111 23.90 17.28 12.76
N TYR A 112 22.84 18.09 12.70
CA TYR A 112 22.22 18.45 11.43
C TYR A 112 23.20 19.33 10.66
N ASN A 113 23.63 18.89 9.47
CA ASN A 113 24.30 19.78 8.52
C ASN A 113 23.39 20.99 8.25
N GLY A 114 23.95 22.20 8.12
CA GLY A 114 23.19 23.46 8.15
C GLY A 114 21.92 23.49 7.26
N ALA A 115 21.99 22.94 6.06
CA ALA A 115 20.84 22.81 5.15
C ALA A 115 19.66 21.99 5.74
N SER A 116 19.96 20.95 6.51
CA SER A 116 18.96 20.12 7.20
C SER A 116 18.46 20.76 8.50
N GLN A 117 19.25 21.63 9.13
CA GLN A 117 18.81 22.47 10.26
C GLN A 117 17.82 23.55 9.78
N GLU A 118 18.02 24.12 8.59
CA GLU A 118 17.07 25.04 7.97
C GLU A 118 15.71 24.38 7.70
N ILE A 119 15.70 23.13 7.22
CA ILE A 119 14.48 22.34 7.00
C ILE A 119 13.75 22.07 8.33
N VAL A 120 14.47 21.80 9.42
CA VAL A 120 13.88 21.65 10.77
C VAL A 120 13.34 22.98 11.28
N ASN A 121 14.04 24.10 11.07
CA ASN A 121 13.57 25.43 11.48
C ASN A 121 12.32 25.86 10.67
N ARG A 122 12.27 25.59 9.37
CA ARG A 122 11.06 25.79 8.54
C ARG A 122 9.89 24.89 8.98
N MET A 123 10.16 23.71 9.55
CA MET A 123 9.10 22.89 10.19
C MET A 123 8.71 23.41 11.58
N ARG A 124 9.62 24.06 12.30
CA ARG A 124 9.36 24.68 13.62
C ARG A 124 8.47 25.93 13.49
N LEU A 125 8.59 26.66 12.38
CA LEU A 125 7.76 27.81 11.99
C LEU A 125 6.33 27.47 11.50
N LEU A 126 5.97 26.19 11.38
CA LEU A 126 4.67 25.72 10.85
C LEU A 126 3.81 25.02 11.91
N GLU A 127 4.05 25.35 13.19
CA GLU A 127 3.29 25.01 14.40
C GLU A 127 2.61 23.63 14.51
N ALA A 128 3.15 22.84 15.44
CA ALA A 128 2.35 21.94 16.28
C ALA A 128 3.05 21.82 17.63
N GLU A 129 2.68 22.69 18.58
CA GLU A 129 3.15 22.65 19.96
C GLU A 129 2.62 21.39 20.67
N GLU A 130 3.45 20.33 20.77
CA GLU A 130 3.25 19.30 21.81
C GLU A 130 4.49 18.43 22.11
N LEU A 131 5.62 18.68 21.43
CA LEU A 131 6.90 18.02 21.70
C LEU A 131 7.96 19.03 22.11
N CYS A 132 7.80 19.57 23.33
CA CYS A 132 8.85 20.26 24.08
C CYS A 132 10.02 19.29 24.38
N ILE A 133 10.89 19.08 23.40
CA ILE A 133 12.19 18.44 23.59
C ILE A 133 13.15 19.51 24.08
N LEU A 134 13.37 19.49 25.39
CA LEU A 134 14.32 20.37 26.09
C LEU A 134 15.69 20.33 25.40
N GLN A 135 16.12 21.44 24.81
CA GLN A 135 17.39 21.55 24.11
C GLN A 135 18.54 21.64 25.12
N ARG A 136 19.02 20.48 25.61
CA ARG A 136 20.29 20.43 26.37
C ARG A 136 21.45 20.70 25.44
N GLY A 137 22.16 21.80 25.68
CA GLY A 137 23.43 22.09 25.02
C GLY A 137 24.56 21.20 25.53
N THR A 138 25.59 21.07 24.70
CA THR A 138 26.98 20.76 25.07
C THR A 138 27.24 19.53 25.95
N LEU A 139 27.54 18.40 25.29
CA LEU A 139 28.68 17.50 25.59
C LEU A 139 28.89 16.98 27.04
N GLU A 140 27.86 16.90 27.88
CA GLU A 140 27.91 15.99 29.04
C GLU A 140 27.73 14.53 28.59
N PRO A 141 28.54 13.57 29.09
CA PRO A 141 28.29 12.15 28.87
C PRO A 141 26.96 11.77 29.53
N LEU A 142 25.98 11.34 28.72
CA LEU A 142 24.66 10.99 29.25
C LEU A 142 24.76 9.86 30.28
N PRO A 143 24.05 9.94 31.42
CA PRO A 143 23.97 8.83 32.36
C PRO A 143 23.34 7.60 31.69
N PRO A 144 23.73 6.38 32.08
CA PRO A 144 23.25 5.16 31.46
C PRO A 144 21.71 5.07 31.52
N PRO A 145 21.05 4.56 30.47
CA PRO A 145 19.60 4.57 30.36
C PRO A 145 18.96 3.83 31.53
N SER A 146 18.13 4.53 32.31
CA SER A 146 17.48 3.95 33.48
C SER A 146 16.62 2.74 33.11
N ARG A 147 16.55 1.75 34.01
CA ARG A 147 15.80 0.49 33.82
C ARG A 147 14.34 0.74 33.41
N THR A 148 13.73 1.83 33.89
CA THR A 148 12.37 2.26 33.53
C THR A 148 12.29 2.86 32.12
N ALA A 149 13.25 3.70 31.72
CA ALA A 149 13.32 4.26 30.37
C ALA A 149 13.56 3.17 29.32
N LEU A 150 14.43 2.20 29.63
CA LEU A 150 14.72 1.03 28.82
C LEU A 150 13.48 0.12 28.68
N ARG A 151 12.81 -0.24 29.78
CA ARG A 151 11.55 -1.00 29.71
C ARG A 151 10.49 -0.30 28.83
N LYS A 152 10.35 1.03 28.97
CA LYS A 152 9.39 1.84 28.19
C LYS A 152 9.76 2.02 26.71
N THR A 153 11.04 1.93 26.32
CA THR A 153 11.42 1.85 24.89
C THR A 153 11.12 0.47 24.33
N MET A 154 11.37 -0.59 25.10
CA MET A 154 11.18 -1.98 24.66
C MET A 154 9.71 -2.35 24.47
N GLU A 155 8.83 -1.91 25.38
CA GLU A 155 7.37 -2.05 25.19
C GLU A 155 6.87 -1.32 23.93
N LYS A 156 7.46 -0.16 23.57
CA LYS A 156 7.15 0.54 22.32
C LYS A 156 7.64 -0.24 21.09
N VAL A 157 8.85 -0.79 21.13
CA VAL A 157 9.39 -1.62 20.03
C VAL A 157 8.61 -2.93 19.87
N ARG A 158 8.17 -3.56 20.96
CA ARG A 158 7.30 -4.74 20.93
C ARG A 158 5.97 -4.43 20.26
N ARG A 159 5.25 -3.38 20.69
CA ARG A 159 4.00 -2.94 20.06
C ARG A 159 4.17 -2.54 18.59
N TYR A 160 5.33 -1.98 18.22
CA TYR A 160 5.67 -1.70 16.82
C TYR A 160 5.90 -2.99 16.01
N ARG A 161 6.58 -3.99 16.57
CA ARG A 161 6.80 -5.29 15.93
C ARG A 161 5.48 -6.05 15.73
N GLU A 162 4.61 -6.03 16.73
CA GLU A 162 3.24 -6.58 16.68
C GLU A 162 2.38 -5.87 15.63
N SER A 163 2.37 -4.52 15.60
CA SER A 163 1.62 -3.76 14.59
C SER A 163 2.19 -3.92 13.18
N GLN A 164 3.52 -4.06 13.02
CA GLN A 164 4.15 -4.34 11.73
C GLN A 164 3.86 -5.76 11.23
N GLN A 165 3.75 -6.75 12.13
CA GLN A 165 3.30 -8.11 11.79
C GLN A 165 1.83 -8.09 11.33
N TYR A 166 0.96 -7.38 12.06
CA TYR A 166 -0.44 -7.19 11.67
C TYR A 166 -0.57 -6.45 10.33
N TYR A 167 0.20 -5.37 10.11
CA TYR A 167 0.27 -4.66 8.83
C TYR A 167 0.65 -5.60 7.67
N LYS A 168 1.68 -6.43 7.84
CA LYS A 168 2.08 -7.43 6.83
C LYS A 168 0.99 -8.47 6.57
N TYR A 169 0.23 -8.87 7.60
CA TYR A 169 -0.93 -9.75 7.43
C TYR A 169 -2.05 -9.09 6.62
N VAL A 170 -2.46 -7.87 7.00
CA VAL A 170 -3.47 -7.08 6.28
C VAL A 170 -3.04 -6.81 4.83
N GLN A 171 -1.76 -6.45 4.60
CA GLN A 171 -1.22 -6.19 3.27
C GLN A 171 -1.28 -7.43 2.35
N ARG A 172 -1.11 -8.65 2.88
CA ARG A 172 -1.29 -9.90 2.10
C ARG A 172 -2.75 -10.14 1.74
N ARG A 173 -3.67 -9.92 2.70
CA ARG A 173 -5.12 -10.09 2.47
C ARG A 173 -5.72 -8.99 1.56
N ARG A 174 -5.14 -7.78 1.55
CA ARG A 174 -5.53 -6.63 0.70
C ARG A 174 -5.77 -7.01 -0.74
N HIS A 175 -4.78 -7.65 -1.37
CA HIS A 175 -4.81 -7.98 -2.80
C HIS A 175 -6.06 -8.81 -3.13
N PHE A 176 -6.30 -9.87 -2.36
CA PHE A 176 -7.47 -10.72 -2.51
C PHE A 176 -8.80 -9.95 -2.29
N VAL A 177 -8.89 -9.13 -1.23
CA VAL A 177 -10.13 -8.36 -0.93
C VAL A 177 -10.44 -7.35 -2.04
N LEU A 178 -9.45 -6.61 -2.53
CA LEU A 178 -9.63 -5.64 -3.63
C LEU A 178 -10.05 -6.34 -4.93
N HIS A 179 -9.43 -7.49 -5.24
CA HIS A 179 -9.81 -8.30 -6.40
C HIS A 179 -11.20 -8.96 -6.24
N PHE A 180 -11.63 -9.27 -5.02
CA PHE A 180 -12.99 -9.76 -4.76
C PHE A 180 -14.03 -8.67 -5.02
N PHE A 181 -13.86 -7.46 -4.48
CA PHE A 181 -14.74 -6.33 -4.78
C PHE A 181 -14.73 -5.95 -6.28
N LEU A 182 -13.57 -6.03 -6.95
CA LEU A 182 -13.47 -5.80 -8.40
C LEU A 182 -14.18 -6.91 -9.21
N SER A 183 -14.29 -8.13 -8.68
CA SER A 183 -15.10 -9.18 -9.30
C SER A 183 -16.59 -8.90 -9.12
N ILE A 184 -17.01 -8.38 -7.96
CA ILE A 184 -18.38 -7.94 -7.71
C ILE A 184 -18.76 -6.77 -8.63
N THR A 185 -17.92 -5.75 -8.80
CA THR A 185 -18.23 -4.63 -9.71
C THR A 185 -18.43 -5.10 -11.15
N LEU A 186 -17.51 -5.93 -11.66
CA LEU A 186 -17.60 -6.50 -13.01
C LEU A 186 -18.86 -7.36 -13.19
N PHE A 187 -19.21 -8.17 -12.19
CA PHE A 187 -20.43 -8.98 -12.20
C PHE A 187 -21.70 -8.11 -12.18
N SER A 188 -21.76 -7.10 -11.32
CA SER A 188 -22.89 -6.17 -11.25
C SER A 188 -23.08 -5.40 -12.55
N VAL A 189 -22.00 -4.97 -13.21
CA VAL A 189 -22.05 -4.32 -14.53
C VAL A 189 -22.51 -5.30 -15.62
N ALA A 190 -21.98 -6.52 -15.67
CA ALA A 190 -22.41 -7.53 -16.63
C ALA A 190 -23.90 -7.87 -16.48
N LEU A 191 -24.38 -8.04 -15.24
CA LEU A 191 -25.80 -8.22 -14.95
C LEU A 191 -26.64 -6.99 -15.31
N ALA A 192 -26.17 -5.77 -15.06
CA ALA A 192 -26.90 -4.54 -15.41
C ALA A 192 -27.11 -4.40 -16.92
N ILE A 193 -26.08 -4.72 -17.73
CA ILE A 193 -26.18 -4.69 -19.20
C ILE A 193 -27.11 -5.83 -19.68
N THR A 194 -27.05 -7.00 -19.05
CA THR A 194 -27.92 -8.15 -19.39
C THR A 194 -29.38 -7.88 -19.06
N THR A 195 -29.68 -7.31 -17.88
CA THR A 195 -31.06 -6.93 -17.52
C THR A 195 -31.55 -5.78 -18.40
N ALA A 196 -30.69 -4.82 -18.77
CA ALA A 196 -31.05 -3.78 -19.74
C ALA A 196 -31.37 -4.36 -21.13
N MET A 197 -30.62 -5.37 -21.60
CA MET A 197 -30.91 -6.12 -22.83
C MET A 197 -32.28 -6.80 -22.76
N CYS A 198 -32.57 -7.55 -21.69
CA CYS A 198 -33.87 -8.22 -21.52
C CYS A 198 -35.04 -7.22 -21.44
N VAL A 199 -34.88 -6.12 -20.68
CA VAL A 199 -35.88 -5.04 -20.59
C VAL A 199 -36.16 -4.40 -21.96
N SER A 200 -35.13 -4.19 -22.78
CA SER A 200 -35.28 -3.55 -24.10
C SER A 200 -35.78 -4.48 -25.21
N GLU A 201 -35.70 -5.81 -25.05
CA GLU A 201 -36.46 -6.79 -25.85
C GLU A 201 -37.88 -7.06 -25.29
N GLY A 202 -38.26 -6.47 -24.14
CA GLY A 202 -39.56 -6.73 -23.50
C GLY A 202 -39.69 -8.12 -22.87
N VAL A 203 -38.58 -8.79 -22.55
CA VAL A 203 -38.55 -10.12 -21.94
C VAL A 203 -38.78 -10.00 -20.43
N ASP A 204 -40.00 -10.29 -19.98
CA ASP A 204 -40.33 -10.32 -18.55
C ASP A 204 -40.00 -11.68 -17.91
N LEU A 205 -38.78 -11.78 -17.37
CA LEU A 205 -38.35 -12.88 -16.50
C LEU A 205 -38.91 -12.68 -15.06
N GLY A 206 -40.24 -12.73 -14.92
CA GLY A 206 -40.94 -12.74 -13.63
C GLY A 206 -40.66 -11.52 -12.75
N GLY A 207 -40.60 -10.31 -13.32
CA GLY A 207 -40.31 -9.06 -12.62
C GLY A 207 -38.83 -8.81 -12.31
N VAL A 208 -37.93 -9.76 -12.60
CA VAL A 208 -36.47 -9.60 -12.40
C VAL A 208 -35.85 -8.68 -13.48
N CYS A 209 -36.49 -8.59 -14.65
CA CYS A 209 -36.06 -7.70 -15.73
C CYS A 209 -36.85 -6.38 -15.68
N THR A 210 -36.44 -5.49 -14.78
CA THR A 210 -37.01 -4.14 -14.62
C THR A 210 -35.92 -3.07 -14.61
N THR A 211 -36.27 -1.85 -15.04
CA THR A 211 -35.35 -0.70 -15.06
C THR A 211 -34.82 -0.36 -13.65
N THR A 212 -35.62 -0.57 -12.62
CA THR A 212 -35.22 -0.39 -11.21
C THR A 212 -34.10 -1.36 -10.81
N ILE A 213 -34.13 -2.62 -11.28
CA ILE A 213 -33.07 -3.60 -11.03
C ILE A 213 -31.80 -3.25 -11.81
N VAL A 214 -31.90 -2.76 -13.05
CA VAL A 214 -30.75 -2.23 -13.81
C VAL A 214 -30.03 -1.14 -13.01
N PHE A 215 -30.76 -0.13 -12.52
CA PHE A 215 -30.18 0.92 -11.69
C PHE A 215 -29.66 0.40 -10.36
N GLY A 216 -30.36 -0.52 -9.68
CA GLY A 216 -29.89 -1.14 -8.44
C GLY A 216 -28.54 -1.84 -8.60
N LEU A 217 -28.34 -2.56 -9.70
CA LEU A 217 -27.07 -3.21 -10.03
C LEU A 217 -25.95 -2.19 -10.31
N LEU A 218 -26.25 -1.08 -11.00
CA LEU A 218 -25.31 0.03 -11.20
C LEU A 218 -24.92 0.70 -9.87
N TRP A 219 -25.89 0.96 -8.98
CA TRP A 219 -25.64 1.50 -7.64
C TRP A 219 -24.74 0.57 -6.81
N MET A 220 -24.96 -0.74 -6.86
CA MET A 220 -24.09 -1.74 -6.22
C MET A 220 -22.67 -1.74 -6.79
N ALA A 221 -22.51 -1.56 -8.11
CA ALA A 221 -21.20 -1.40 -8.74
C ALA A 221 -20.50 -0.11 -8.25
N TYR A 222 -21.20 1.03 -8.22
CA TYR A 222 -20.62 2.30 -7.77
C TYR A 222 -20.21 2.27 -6.30
N LEU A 223 -21.07 1.74 -5.42
CA LEU A 223 -20.74 1.54 -3.99
C LEU A 223 -19.50 0.64 -3.82
N SER A 224 -19.39 -0.42 -4.63
CA SER A 224 -18.23 -1.31 -4.59
C SER A 224 -16.94 -0.64 -5.09
N ILE A 225 -17.01 0.24 -6.10
CA ILE A 225 -15.87 1.08 -6.55
C ILE A 225 -15.46 2.07 -5.45
N VAL A 226 -16.41 2.77 -4.82
CA VAL A 226 -16.12 3.68 -3.70
C VAL A 226 -15.51 2.91 -2.52
N ALA A 227 -16.04 1.74 -2.19
CA ALA A 227 -15.50 0.86 -1.15
C ALA A 227 -14.06 0.41 -1.46
N ILE A 228 -13.74 0.09 -2.73
CA ILE A 228 -12.36 -0.19 -3.18
C ILE A 228 -11.44 1.01 -2.90
N ILE A 229 -11.82 2.21 -3.35
CA ILE A 229 -10.98 3.42 -3.22
C ILE A 229 -10.79 3.78 -1.75
N VAL A 230 -11.87 3.83 -0.97
CA VAL A 230 -11.84 4.16 0.46
C VAL A 230 -11.03 3.11 1.24
N SER A 231 -11.24 1.82 1.01
CA SER A 231 -10.45 0.76 1.64
C SER A 231 -8.97 0.88 1.29
N ASN A 232 -8.65 1.24 0.05
CA ASN A 232 -7.27 1.42 -0.41
C ASN A 232 -6.58 2.59 0.31
N VAL A 233 -7.27 3.74 0.44
CA VAL A 233 -6.78 4.93 1.16
C VAL A 233 -6.65 4.67 2.65
N VAL A 234 -7.71 4.16 3.30
CA VAL A 234 -7.72 3.82 4.73
C VAL A 234 -6.60 2.84 5.05
N MET A 235 -6.34 1.85 4.18
CA MET A 235 -5.31 0.85 4.47
C MET A 235 -3.89 1.41 4.39
N GLN A 236 -3.62 2.35 3.48
CA GLN A 236 -2.32 3.04 3.37
C GLN A 236 -2.16 4.15 4.42
N ALA A 237 -3.27 4.76 4.88
CA ALA A 237 -3.24 5.80 5.91
C ALA A 237 -3.23 5.25 7.34
N HIS A 238 -3.98 4.20 7.65
CA HIS A 238 -4.30 3.76 9.02
C HIS A 238 -3.37 2.67 9.57
N PHE A 239 -3.02 1.65 8.78
CA PHE A 239 -2.27 0.49 9.28
C PHE A 239 -0.74 0.62 9.16
N GLU A 240 -0.20 1.63 8.46
CA GLU A 240 1.25 1.87 8.47
C GLU A 240 1.74 2.22 9.89
N PRO A 241 2.82 1.60 10.41
CA PRO A 241 3.23 1.71 11.82
C PRO A 241 3.96 3.02 12.16
N LEU A 242 3.89 4.04 11.29
CA LEU A 242 4.48 5.38 11.47
C LEU A 242 3.52 6.31 12.26
N PRO A 243 3.95 7.49 12.77
CA PRO A 243 3.02 8.46 13.37
C PRO A 243 2.08 9.10 12.31
N LEU A 244 0.83 9.40 12.69
CA LEU A 244 -0.26 9.81 11.78
C LEU A 244 0.06 11.05 10.93
N LEU A 245 0.61 12.11 11.52
CA LEU A 245 0.93 13.35 10.79
C LEU A 245 1.98 13.14 9.69
N MET A 246 3.01 12.35 9.95
CA MET A 246 4.03 12.01 8.94
C MET A 246 3.46 11.12 7.83
N ARG A 247 2.52 10.21 8.15
CA ARG A 247 1.78 9.42 7.16
C ARG A 247 0.91 10.30 6.25
N LEU A 248 0.11 11.18 6.84
CA LEU A 248 -0.75 12.12 6.11
C LEU A 248 0.05 13.04 5.19
N ARG A 249 1.20 13.56 5.63
CA ARG A 249 2.08 14.40 4.81
C ARG A 249 2.73 13.61 3.67
N ARG A 250 3.20 12.38 3.92
CA ARG A 250 3.80 11.50 2.90
C ARG A 250 2.79 11.06 1.85
N ASN A 251 1.58 10.70 2.28
CA ASN A 251 0.52 10.16 1.42
C ASN A 251 -0.46 11.25 0.93
N LYS A 252 -0.12 12.55 1.09
CA LYS A 252 -0.98 13.68 0.66
C LYS A 252 -1.37 13.60 -0.81
N LEU A 253 -0.42 13.23 -1.68
CA LEU A 253 -0.69 13.11 -3.13
C LEU A 253 -1.63 11.94 -3.45
N LEU A 254 -1.51 10.80 -2.76
CA LEU A 254 -2.43 9.67 -2.88
C LEU A 254 -3.85 10.07 -2.41
N ILE A 255 -3.96 10.71 -1.24
CA ILE A 255 -5.24 11.15 -0.68
C ILE A 255 -5.90 12.16 -1.62
N ALA A 256 -5.17 13.19 -2.06
CA ALA A 256 -5.67 14.19 -3.01
C ALA A 256 -6.10 13.55 -4.34
N ALA A 257 -5.28 12.68 -4.94
CA ALA A 257 -5.62 11.98 -6.16
C ALA A 257 -6.89 11.11 -5.99
N SER A 258 -6.99 10.34 -4.90
CA SER A 258 -8.17 9.51 -4.63
C SER A 258 -9.45 10.32 -4.40
N ALA A 259 -9.35 11.48 -3.73
CA ALA A 259 -10.46 12.39 -3.52
C ALA A 259 -10.92 13.03 -4.85
N VAL A 260 -9.97 13.45 -5.69
CA VAL A 260 -10.25 13.95 -7.04
C VAL A 260 -10.90 12.85 -7.91
N THR A 261 -10.41 11.60 -7.84
CA THR A 261 -11.04 10.46 -8.55
C THR A 261 -12.47 10.21 -8.09
N ILE A 262 -12.76 10.28 -6.78
CA ILE A 262 -14.12 10.15 -6.26
C ILE A 262 -14.99 11.32 -6.73
N MET A 263 -14.51 12.56 -6.67
CA MET A 263 -15.26 13.74 -7.12
C MET A 263 -15.58 13.68 -8.62
N LEU A 264 -14.62 13.29 -9.46
CA LEU A 264 -14.85 13.05 -10.89
C LEU A 264 -15.86 11.92 -11.12
N GLY A 265 -15.75 10.80 -10.40
CA GLY A 265 -16.74 9.72 -10.46
C GLY A 265 -18.15 10.15 -10.04
N ILE A 266 -18.26 11.06 -9.07
CA ILE A 266 -19.55 11.66 -8.68
C ILE A 266 -20.11 12.52 -9.81
N CYS A 267 -19.31 13.45 -10.33
CA CYS A 267 -19.74 14.38 -11.38
C CYS A 267 -20.03 13.71 -12.73
N ASP A 268 -19.20 12.75 -13.14
CA ASP A 268 -19.18 12.23 -14.51
C ASP A 268 -19.87 10.86 -14.66
N VAL A 269 -20.23 10.19 -13.56
CA VAL A 269 -20.92 8.90 -13.59
C VAL A 269 -22.17 8.90 -12.72
N ILE A 270 -22.06 9.26 -11.44
CA ILE A 270 -23.18 9.14 -10.48
C ILE A 270 -24.28 10.15 -10.78
N ILE A 271 -23.95 11.44 -10.94
CA ILE A 271 -24.94 12.48 -11.26
C ILE A 271 -25.65 12.20 -12.59
N PRO A 272 -24.94 11.88 -13.70
CA PRO A 272 -25.58 11.46 -14.95
C PRO A 272 -26.52 10.26 -14.80
N THR A 273 -26.09 9.21 -14.09
CA THR A 273 -26.93 8.02 -13.88
C THR A 273 -28.20 8.35 -13.10
N LEU A 274 -28.09 9.19 -12.06
CA LEU A 274 -29.22 9.66 -11.28
C LEU A 274 -30.17 10.55 -12.11
N LEU A 275 -29.64 11.44 -12.95
CA LEU A 275 -30.44 12.26 -13.85
C LEU A 275 -31.18 11.42 -14.90
N ILE A 276 -30.53 10.39 -15.48
CA ILE A 276 -31.15 9.42 -16.38
C ILE A 276 -32.28 8.65 -15.66
N GLN A 277 -32.02 8.16 -14.44
CA GLN A 277 -33.01 7.45 -13.63
C GLN A 277 -34.23 8.34 -13.32
N ILE A 278 -34.03 9.60 -12.95
CA ILE A 278 -35.10 10.58 -12.73
C ILE A 278 -35.85 10.89 -14.03
N ASN A 279 -35.15 11.07 -15.16
CA ASN A 279 -35.80 11.38 -16.43
C ASN A 279 -36.69 10.23 -16.92
N LEU A 280 -36.25 8.98 -16.72
CA LEU A 280 -37.03 7.78 -17.04
C LEU A 280 -38.23 7.57 -16.11
N ALA A 281 -38.16 8.02 -14.85
CA ALA A 281 -39.26 7.92 -13.89
C ALA A 281 -40.35 9.00 -14.06
N ARG A 282 -40.08 10.08 -14.81
CA ARG A 282 -41.03 11.17 -15.05
C ARG A 282 -42.00 10.85 -16.19
N LYS A 283 -43.24 11.35 -16.06
CA LYS A 283 -44.24 11.38 -17.15
C LYS A 283 -43.81 12.30 -18.29
N GLU A 284 -43.36 13.51 -17.94
CA GLU A 284 -42.78 14.47 -18.87
C GLU A 284 -41.26 14.47 -18.75
N ARG A 285 -40.58 14.06 -19.83
CA ARG A 285 -39.12 13.99 -19.91
C ARG A 285 -38.53 15.37 -20.19
N PHE A 286 -37.45 15.71 -19.51
CA PHE A 286 -36.63 16.87 -19.87
C PHE A 286 -35.57 16.48 -20.91
N SER A 287 -34.97 17.46 -21.58
CA SER A 287 -33.99 17.21 -22.64
C SER A 287 -32.83 16.33 -22.14
N TRP A 288 -32.52 15.28 -22.90
CA TRP A 288 -31.45 14.32 -22.57
C TRP A 288 -30.08 14.98 -22.41
N LEU A 289 -29.84 16.14 -23.03
CA LEU A 289 -28.61 16.91 -22.87
C LEU A 289 -28.31 17.24 -21.40
N TRP A 290 -29.33 17.59 -20.61
CA TRP A 290 -29.16 17.85 -19.17
C TRP A 290 -28.64 16.63 -18.40
N CYS A 291 -28.94 15.41 -18.85
CA CYS A 291 -28.48 14.19 -18.20
C CYS A 291 -26.96 13.99 -18.30
N GLY A 292 -26.29 14.56 -19.31
CA GLY A 292 -24.83 14.47 -19.47
C GLY A 292 -24.11 15.82 -19.47
N ILE A 293 -24.77 16.89 -19.02
CA ILE A 293 -24.17 18.23 -18.99
C ILE A 293 -22.91 18.28 -18.11
N THR A 294 -22.88 17.52 -17.01
CA THR A 294 -21.71 17.42 -16.13
C THR A 294 -20.51 16.77 -16.82
N VAL A 295 -20.74 15.67 -17.55
CA VAL A 295 -19.72 14.98 -18.36
C VAL A 295 -19.13 15.90 -19.43
N ILE A 296 -20.00 16.61 -20.16
CA ILE A 296 -19.59 17.56 -21.21
C ILE A 296 -18.78 18.70 -20.59
N LEU A 297 -19.23 19.27 -19.45
CA LEU A 297 -18.51 20.32 -18.73
C LEU A 297 -17.15 19.83 -18.19
N SER A 298 -17.07 18.61 -17.66
CA SER A 298 -15.83 18.00 -17.17
C SER A 298 -14.79 17.86 -18.28
N PHE A 299 -15.19 17.32 -19.44
CA PHE A 299 -14.30 17.24 -20.61
C PHE A 299 -13.94 18.62 -21.19
N CYS A 300 -14.84 19.60 -21.19
CA CYS A 300 -14.54 20.97 -21.61
C CYS A 300 -13.57 21.68 -20.66
N LEU A 301 -13.70 21.49 -19.34
CA LEU A 301 -12.76 22.00 -18.33
C LEU A 301 -11.39 21.34 -18.46
N TRP A 302 -11.34 20.03 -18.73
CA TRP A 302 -10.09 19.32 -19.02
C TRP A 302 -9.46 19.84 -20.33
N GLN A 303 -10.25 20.06 -21.39
CA GLN A 303 -9.76 20.67 -22.63
C GLN A 303 -9.17 22.07 -22.38
N LEU A 304 -9.83 22.90 -21.57
CA LEU A 304 -9.36 24.23 -21.19
C LEU A 304 -8.04 24.16 -20.41
N TYR A 305 -7.94 23.26 -19.42
CA TYR A 305 -6.70 23.01 -18.67
C TYR A 305 -5.54 22.60 -19.58
N THR A 306 -5.80 21.66 -20.48
CA THR A 306 -4.83 21.15 -21.46
C THR A 306 -4.38 22.27 -22.43
N LEU A 307 -5.31 23.09 -22.92
CA LEU A 307 -5.00 24.26 -23.75
C LEU A 307 -4.14 25.29 -23.03
N ILE A 308 -4.43 25.61 -21.76
CA ILE A 308 -3.63 26.54 -20.94
C ILE A 308 -2.18 26.04 -20.82
N TYR A 309 -1.98 24.74 -20.63
CA TYR A 309 -0.65 24.14 -20.50
C TYR A 309 0.15 24.16 -21.81
N ILE A 310 -0.51 23.97 -22.96
CA ILE A 310 0.13 23.90 -24.28
C ILE A 310 0.35 25.30 -24.89
N MET A 311 -0.51 26.27 -24.56
CA MET A 311 -0.45 27.67 -25.04
C MET A 311 0.97 28.28 -25.08
N PRO A 312 1.82 28.20 -24.01
CA PRO A 312 3.17 28.74 -24.08
C PRO A 312 4.06 28.05 -25.13
N ALA A 313 4.04 26.72 -25.19
CA ALA A 313 4.82 25.95 -26.17
C ALA A 313 4.33 26.17 -27.61
N ALA A 314 3.02 26.22 -27.82
CA ALA A 314 2.41 26.55 -29.10
C ALA A 314 2.79 27.97 -29.57
N ARG A 315 2.76 28.96 -28.68
CA ARG A 315 3.21 30.34 -28.99
C ARG A 315 4.69 30.41 -29.36
N GLN A 316 5.55 29.66 -28.68
CA GLN A 316 6.98 29.57 -29.01
C GLN A 316 7.19 28.92 -30.39
N GLN A 317 6.53 27.79 -30.66
CA GLN A 317 6.63 27.11 -31.95
C GLN A 317 6.07 27.95 -33.11
N LEU A 318 4.97 28.68 -32.89
CA LEU A 318 4.36 29.53 -33.92
C LEU A 318 5.26 30.74 -34.26
N ARG A 319 5.92 31.35 -33.25
CA ARG A 319 6.97 32.37 -33.46
C ARG A 319 8.17 31.80 -34.21
N TYR A 320 8.61 30.59 -33.88
CA TYR A 320 9.71 29.91 -34.57
C TYR A 320 9.38 29.62 -36.05
N GLN A 321 8.16 29.18 -36.34
CA GLN A 321 7.69 28.95 -37.72
C GLN A 321 7.51 30.24 -38.52
N MET A 322 7.10 31.34 -37.88
CA MET A 322 7.07 32.68 -38.51
C MET A 322 8.48 33.21 -38.84
N ALA A 323 9.49 32.88 -38.03
CA ALA A 323 10.88 33.30 -38.26
C ALA A 323 11.64 32.37 -39.23
N SER A 324 11.32 31.07 -39.22
CA SER A 324 11.92 30.06 -40.09
C SER A 324 10.89 28.97 -40.43
N VAL A 325 10.44 28.94 -41.69
CA VAL A 325 9.45 27.98 -42.15
C VAL A 325 10.07 26.58 -42.21
N ASN A 326 9.77 25.75 -41.21
CA ASN A 326 10.25 24.37 -41.12
C ASN A 326 9.05 23.43 -41.00
N VAL A 327 8.51 23.05 -42.16
CA VAL A 327 7.30 22.21 -42.31
C VAL A 327 7.42 20.90 -41.51
N ARG A 328 8.61 20.29 -41.45
CA ARG A 328 8.84 19.05 -40.68
C ARG A 328 8.64 19.27 -39.18
N ALA A 329 9.20 20.35 -38.63
CA ALA A 329 9.03 20.70 -37.22
C ALA A 329 7.58 21.14 -36.89
N GLY A 330 6.89 21.77 -37.84
CA GLY A 330 5.46 22.08 -37.73
C GLY A 330 4.60 20.82 -37.65
N PHE A 331 4.81 19.88 -38.59
CA PHE A 331 4.07 18.62 -38.63
C PHE A 331 4.34 17.75 -37.40
N GLN A 332 5.60 17.61 -36.97
CA GLN A 332 5.94 16.89 -35.74
C GLN A 332 5.27 17.50 -34.50
N PHE A 333 5.22 18.83 -34.39
CA PHE A 333 4.53 19.50 -33.30
C PHE A 333 3.02 19.21 -33.29
N VAL A 334 2.37 19.23 -34.46
CA VAL A 334 0.94 18.87 -34.57
C VAL A 334 0.72 17.42 -34.14
N VAL A 335 1.47 16.46 -34.69
CA VAL A 335 1.32 15.03 -34.38
C VAL A 335 1.49 14.74 -32.88
N LEU A 336 2.50 15.33 -32.24
CA LEU A 336 2.73 15.19 -30.80
C LEU A 336 1.61 15.80 -29.93
N ASN A 337 0.82 16.72 -30.47
CA ASN A 337 -0.30 17.37 -29.78
C ASN A 337 -1.68 16.82 -30.15
N ILE A 338 -1.81 15.87 -31.08
CA ILE A 338 -3.10 15.20 -31.38
C ILE A 338 -3.79 14.66 -30.12
N PRO A 339 -3.09 14.00 -29.16
CA PRO A 339 -3.74 13.48 -27.95
C PRO A 339 -4.40 14.56 -27.08
N ASN A 340 -3.93 15.80 -27.19
CA ASN A 340 -4.45 16.93 -26.43
C ASN A 340 -5.79 17.46 -26.97
N GLY A 341 -6.27 16.94 -28.11
CA GLY A 341 -7.64 17.13 -28.61
C GLY A 341 -8.62 16.05 -28.18
N PHE A 342 -8.19 14.96 -27.52
CA PHE A 342 -9.10 13.89 -27.11
C PHE A 342 -10.20 14.33 -26.14
N PRO A 343 -9.98 15.18 -25.11
CA PRO A 343 -11.06 15.62 -24.23
C PRO A 343 -12.20 16.31 -25.00
N PHE A 344 -11.87 17.19 -25.96
CA PHE A 344 -12.88 17.80 -26.85
C PHE A 344 -13.63 16.77 -27.70
N LEU A 345 -12.93 15.77 -28.26
CA LEU A 345 -13.58 14.69 -29.03
C LEU A 345 -14.53 13.85 -28.16
N PHE A 346 -14.19 13.59 -26.89
CA PHE A 346 -15.09 12.92 -25.94
C PHE A 346 -16.27 13.79 -25.50
N ALA A 347 -16.08 15.10 -25.34
CA ALA A 347 -17.17 16.05 -25.10
C ALA A 347 -18.17 16.07 -26.28
N ALA A 348 -17.65 16.18 -27.51
CA ALA A 348 -18.44 16.14 -28.73
C ALA A 348 -19.17 14.78 -28.90
N ALA A 349 -18.50 13.67 -28.58
CA ALA A 349 -19.09 12.34 -28.64
C ALA A 349 -20.23 12.17 -27.61
N SER A 350 -20.04 12.67 -26.39
CA SER A 350 -21.07 12.66 -25.34
C SER A 350 -22.29 13.48 -25.77
N PHE A 351 -22.07 14.69 -26.30
CA PHE A 351 -23.13 15.52 -26.86
C PHE A 351 -23.88 14.80 -27.99
N CYS A 352 -23.18 14.27 -28.99
CA CYS A 352 -23.81 13.54 -30.10
C CYS A 352 -24.60 12.33 -29.60
N THR A 353 -24.06 11.54 -28.66
CA THR A 353 -24.77 10.39 -28.09
C THR A 353 -26.08 10.79 -27.42
N LEU A 354 -26.13 11.90 -26.68
CA LEU A 354 -27.37 12.42 -26.08
C LEU A 354 -28.35 12.96 -27.14
N GLN A 355 -27.84 13.60 -28.19
CA GLN A 355 -28.68 14.05 -29.32
C GLN A 355 -29.27 12.88 -30.13
N TYR A 356 -28.55 11.76 -30.23
CA TYR A 356 -29.12 10.53 -30.77
C TYR A 356 -30.31 10.02 -29.93
N VAL A 357 -30.18 10.00 -28.60
CA VAL A 357 -31.29 9.59 -27.72
C VAL A 357 -32.48 10.57 -27.79
N GLN A 358 -32.23 11.86 -28.07
CA GLN A 358 -33.27 12.89 -28.21
C GLN A 358 -33.99 12.86 -29.58
N TYR A 359 -33.27 12.62 -30.67
CA TYR A 359 -33.76 12.84 -32.04
C TYR A 359 -33.67 11.63 -33.00
N GLY A 360 -33.00 10.54 -32.62
CA GLY A 360 -32.91 9.29 -33.39
C GLY A 360 -32.02 9.32 -34.66
N TYR A 361 -31.47 10.47 -35.07
CA TYR A 361 -30.69 10.57 -36.31
C TYR A 361 -29.35 9.82 -36.24
N ARG A 362 -29.12 8.89 -37.18
CA ARG A 362 -27.91 8.05 -37.24
C ARG A 362 -26.59 8.82 -37.39
N ILE A 363 -26.62 10.05 -37.92
CA ILE A 363 -25.43 10.91 -38.03
C ILE A 363 -24.80 11.21 -36.66
N TYR A 364 -25.61 11.26 -35.60
CA TYR A 364 -25.13 11.44 -34.24
C TYR A 364 -24.45 10.19 -33.67
N ILE A 365 -24.89 8.98 -34.07
CA ILE A 365 -24.19 7.73 -33.75
C ILE A 365 -22.84 7.67 -34.46
N LEU A 366 -22.76 8.14 -35.71
CA LEU A 366 -21.50 8.17 -36.45
C LEU A 366 -20.47 9.08 -35.75
N LEU A 367 -20.88 10.31 -35.40
CA LEU A 367 -20.01 11.27 -34.72
C LEU A 367 -19.67 10.86 -33.27
N GLY A 368 -20.63 10.28 -32.54
CA GLY A 368 -20.43 9.80 -31.16
C GLY A 368 -19.66 8.49 -31.05
N GLY A 369 -19.86 7.57 -32.00
CA GLY A 369 -19.29 6.24 -32.00
C GLY A 369 -17.82 6.21 -32.42
N VAL A 370 -17.39 7.10 -33.32
CA VAL A 370 -16.00 7.10 -33.84
C VAL A 370 -14.94 7.20 -32.74
N PRO A 371 -14.98 8.13 -31.77
CA PRO A 371 -14.01 8.18 -30.67
C PRO A 371 -14.01 6.94 -29.78
N VAL A 372 -15.17 6.30 -29.59
CA VAL A 372 -15.31 5.05 -28.83
C VAL A 372 -14.68 3.88 -29.59
N ILE A 373 -14.97 3.74 -30.89
CA ILE A 373 -14.39 2.70 -31.74
C ILE A 373 -12.86 2.85 -31.84
N VAL A 374 -12.37 4.08 -32.07
CA VAL A 374 -10.92 4.33 -32.17
C VAL A 374 -10.21 4.04 -30.84
N SER A 375 -10.74 4.49 -29.71
CA SER A 375 -10.10 4.25 -28.40
C SER A 375 -10.12 2.77 -27.99
N LEU A 376 -11.24 2.07 -28.16
CA LEU A 376 -11.32 0.62 -27.93
C LEU A 376 -10.43 -0.17 -28.91
N GLY A 377 -10.31 0.28 -30.16
CA GLY A 377 -9.48 -0.37 -31.19
C GLY A 377 -7.99 -0.24 -30.91
N VAL A 378 -7.54 0.96 -30.49
CA VAL A 378 -6.16 1.17 -30.03
C VAL A 378 -5.88 0.32 -28.79
N LEU A 379 -6.78 0.27 -27.81
CA LEU A 379 -6.61 -0.57 -26.62
C LEU A 379 -6.56 -2.06 -26.97
N ALA A 380 -7.46 -2.55 -27.83
CA ALA A 380 -7.47 -3.95 -28.27
C ALA A 380 -6.17 -4.32 -29.00
N LEU A 381 -5.65 -3.42 -29.84
CA LEU A 381 -4.38 -3.61 -30.54
C LEU A 381 -3.18 -3.59 -29.58
N VAL A 382 -3.16 -2.72 -28.57
CA VAL A 382 -2.13 -2.71 -27.52
C VAL A 382 -2.13 -4.03 -26.73
N PHE A 383 -3.30 -4.51 -26.28
CA PHE A 383 -3.40 -5.80 -25.59
C PHE A 383 -2.99 -6.99 -26.48
N LEU A 384 -3.26 -6.92 -27.79
CA LEU A 384 -2.83 -7.93 -28.74
C LEU A 384 -1.31 -7.91 -28.95
N LEU A 385 -0.68 -6.72 -29.03
CA LEU A 385 0.78 -6.57 -29.06
C LEU A 385 1.43 -7.07 -27.77
N ASP A 386 0.87 -6.74 -26.60
CA ASP A 386 1.32 -7.27 -25.30
C ASP A 386 1.22 -8.81 -25.25
N PHE A 387 0.19 -9.41 -25.86
CA PHE A 387 0.10 -10.86 -26.01
C PHE A 387 1.18 -11.43 -26.94
N TYR A 388 1.45 -10.81 -28.09
CA TYR A 388 2.54 -11.24 -28.97
C TYR A 388 3.92 -11.10 -28.33
N ALA A 389 4.13 -10.08 -27.48
CA ALA A 389 5.40 -9.84 -26.80
C ALA A 389 5.60 -10.68 -25.51
N LEU A 390 4.54 -10.96 -24.76
CA LEU A 390 4.61 -11.58 -23.43
C LEU A 390 3.94 -12.96 -23.33
N HIS A 391 3.22 -13.41 -24.37
CA HIS A 391 2.46 -14.68 -24.45
C HIS A 391 1.50 -14.93 -23.27
N ARG A 392 0.94 -13.86 -22.71
CA ARG A 392 0.01 -13.90 -21.59
C ARG A 392 -1.43 -13.98 -22.06
N PHE A 393 -2.05 -15.15 -21.94
CA PHE A 393 -3.45 -15.38 -22.34
C PHE A 393 -4.46 -14.35 -21.81
N LYS A 394 -4.22 -13.76 -20.63
CA LYS A 394 -5.08 -12.70 -20.07
C LYS A 394 -5.19 -11.50 -21.01
N ASP A 395 -4.09 -11.13 -21.68
CA ASP A 395 -3.99 -9.93 -22.51
C ASP A 395 -4.70 -10.19 -23.86
N LEU A 396 -4.59 -11.42 -24.40
CA LEU A 396 -5.42 -11.88 -25.50
C LEU A 396 -6.92 -11.83 -25.16
N THR A 397 -7.35 -12.33 -23.99
CA THR A 397 -8.76 -12.30 -23.59
C THR A 397 -9.28 -10.88 -23.41
N MET A 398 -8.50 -9.96 -22.83
CA MET A 398 -8.88 -8.56 -22.75
C MET A 398 -8.99 -7.91 -24.14
N GLY A 399 -8.02 -8.17 -25.02
CA GLY A 399 -8.05 -7.70 -26.42
C GLY A 399 -9.29 -8.17 -27.19
N THR A 400 -9.66 -9.45 -27.08
CA THR A 400 -10.86 -9.98 -27.73
C THR A 400 -12.16 -9.43 -27.13
N CYS A 401 -12.23 -9.22 -25.82
CA CYS A 401 -13.40 -8.58 -25.20
C CYS A 401 -13.58 -7.13 -25.65
N LEU A 402 -12.49 -6.35 -25.73
CA LEU A 402 -12.53 -4.97 -26.25
C LEU A 402 -12.91 -4.95 -27.73
N PHE A 403 -12.43 -5.92 -28.52
CA PHE A 403 -12.82 -6.06 -29.92
C PHE A 403 -14.32 -6.36 -30.09
N LEU A 404 -14.88 -7.25 -29.26
CA LEU A 404 -16.33 -7.50 -29.26
C LEU A 404 -17.13 -6.27 -28.82
N ALA A 405 -16.65 -5.52 -27.82
CA ALA A 405 -17.30 -4.28 -27.38
C ALA A 405 -17.36 -3.21 -28.48
N MET A 406 -16.38 -3.14 -29.39
CA MET A 406 -16.43 -2.23 -30.55
C MET A 406 -17.58 -2.52 -31.51
N LEU A 407 -18.10 -3.75 -31.55
CA LEU A 407 -19.21 -4.10 -32.44
C LEU A 407 -20.53 -3.45 -32.02
N PHE A 408 -20.67 -3.01 -30.76
CA PHE A 408 -21.87 -2.33 -30.27
C PHE A 408 -22.17 -1.01 -31.04
N PRO A 409 -21.30 0.02 -31.02
CA PRO A 409 -21.56 1.25 -31.78
C PRO A 409 -21.66 1.02 -33.30
N VAL A 410 -20.97 0.00 -33.84
CA VAL A 410 -21.12 -0.39 -35.26
C VAL A 410 -22.51 -0.95 -35.54
N SER A 411 -23.06 -1.79 -34.65
CA SER A 411 -24.41 -2.36 -34.82
C SER A 411 -25.50 -1.29 -34.89
N LEU A 412 -25.35 -0.19 -34.13
CA LEU A 412 -26.29 0.94 -34.10
C LEU A 412 -26.26 1.80 -35.38
N LEU A 413 -25.19 1.75 -36.17
CA LEU A 413 -25.14 2.43 -37.49
C LEU A 413 -25.97 1.67 -38.53
N VAL A 414 -25.96 0.34 -38.45
CA VAL A 414 -26.62 -0.56 -39.41
C VAL A 414 -28.10 -0.76 -39.05
N VAL A 415 -28.38 -1.06 -37.79
CA VAL A 415 -29.71 -1.45 -37.27
C VAL A 415 -30.18 -0.44 -36.23
N GLU A 416 -31.49 -0.21 -36.16
CA GLU A 416 -32.09 0.59 -35.09
C GLU A 416 -31.89 -0.08 -33.71
N PHE A 417 -31.87 0.72 -32.65
CA PHE A 417 -31.67 0.21 -31.30
C PHE A 417 -32.76 -0.79 -30.91
N ARG A 418 -32.34 -2.03 -30.68
CA ARG A 418 -33.08 -3.11 -30.02
C ARG A 418 -32.19 -3.71 -28.93
N GLY A 419 -32.74 -4.41 -27.95
CA GLY A 419 -31.95 -4.98 -26.86
C GLY A 419 -30.83 -5.92 -27.36
N LEU A 420 -31.07 -6.72 -28.39
CA LEU A 420 -30.05 -7.58 -29.02
C LEU A 420 -28.83 -6.81 -29.57
N THR A 421 -28.93 -5.50 -29.82
CA THR A 421 -27.74 -4.69 -30.17
C THR A 421 -26.72 -4.64 -29.03
N LEU A 422 -27.15 -4.79 -27.77
CA LEU A 422 -26.28 -4.86 -26.59
C LEU A 422 -25.54 -6.20 -26.46
N LEU A 423 -25.89 -7.24 -27.23
CA LEU A 423 -25.30 -8.58 -27.11
C LEU A 423 -23.75 -8.60 -27.18
N PRO A 424 -23.06 -7.87 -28.08
CA PRO A 424 -21.60 -7.85 -28.10
C PRO A 424 -21.00 -7.25 -26.82
N LEU A 425 -21.70 -6.29 -26.20
CA LEU A 425 -21.31 -5.67 -24.93
C LEU A 425 -21.56 -6.61 -23.73
N VAL A 426 -22.66 -7.37 -23.74
CA VAL A 426 -22.93 -8.43 -22.75
C VAL A 426 -21.85 -9.51 -22.79
N VAL A 427 -21.53 -10.02 -23.99
CA VAL A 427 -20.49 -11.05 -24.18
C VAL A 427 -19.11 -10.52 -23.75
N ALA A 428 -18.77 -9.29 -24.11
CA ALA A 428 -17.53 -8.65 -23.67
C ALA A 428 -17.46 -8.48 -22.14
N ALA A 429 -18.53 -8.00 -21.49
CA ALA A 429 -18.58 -7.79 -20.05
C ALA A 429 -18.45 -9.11 -19.27
N PHE A 430 -19.17 -10.16 -19.69
CA PHE A 430 -18.99 -11.50 -19.11
C PHE A 430 -17.60 -12.08 -19.39
N GLY A 431 -17.04 -11.89 -20.59
CA GLY A 431 -15.68 -12.31 -20.91
C GLY A 431 -14.63 -11.71 -19.96
N VAL A 432 -14.70 -10.40 -19.72
CA VAL A 432 -13.86 -9.70 -18.73
C VAL A 432 -14.10 -10.22 -17.32
N PHE A 433 -15.36 -10.40 -16.90
CA PHE A 433 -15.70 -10.95 -15.59
C PHE A 433 -15.13 -12.36 -15.40
N PHE A 434 -15.35 -13.29 -16.33
CA PHE A 434 -14.86 -14.66 -16.21
C PHE A 434 -13.33 -14.75 -16.24
N ALA A 435 -12.67 -13.95 -17.08
CA ALA A 435 -11.20 -13.85 -17.09
C ALA A 435 -10.66 -13.37 -15.73
N HIS A 436 -11.28 -12.35 -15.16
CA HIS A 436 -10.91 -11.80 -13.85
C HIS A 436 -11.21 -12.79 -12.71
N ALA A 437 -12.43 -13.33 -12.65
CA ALA A 437 -12.85 -14.29 -11.62
C ALA A 437 -11.96 -15.54 -11.62
N ARG A 438 -11.59 -16.06 -12.80
CA ARG A 438 -10.62 -17.17 -12.92
C ARG A 438 -9.25 -16.81 -12.33
N TYR A 439 -8.76 -15.60 -12.54
CA TYR A 439 -7.53 -15.11 -11.91
C TYR A 439 -7.66 -15.01 -10.38
N VAL A 440 -8.77 -14.48 -9.85
CA VAL A 440 -9.00 -14.35 -8.40
C VAL A 440 -9.08 -15.73 -7.73
N VAL A 441 -9.84 -16.66 -8.30
CA VAL A 441 -9.97 -18.04 -7.78
C VAL A 441 -8.63 -18.77 -7.84
N GLY A 442 -7.90 -18.69 -8.96
CA GLY A 442 -6.56 -19.28 -9.08
C GLY A 442 -5.56 -18.70 -8.07
N SER A 443 -5.60 -17.39 -7.85
CA SER A 443 -4.76 -16.72 -6.84
C SER A 443 -5.11 -17.16 -5.41
N ALA A 444 -6.39 -17.30 -5.09
CA ALA A 444 -6.86 -17.76 -3.78
C ALA A 444 -6.44 -19.23 -3.50
N ILE A 445 -6.62 -20.12 -4.47
CA ILE A 445 -6.21 -21.53 -4.36
C ILE A 445 -4.68 -21.63 -4.18
N HIS A 446 -3.90 -20.85 -4.93
CA HIS A 446 -2.44 -20.84 -4.80
C HIS A 446 -1.96 -20.34 -3.44
N GLU A 447 -2.59 -19.29 -2.90
CA GLU A 447 -2.27 -18.78 -1.57
C GLU A 447 -2.71 -19.74 -0.46
N LEU A 448 -3.85 -20.43 -0.62
CA LEU A 448 -4.29 -21.49 0.29
C LEU A 448 -3.32 -22.70 0.30
N MET A 449 -2.87 -23.13 -0.88
CA MET A 449 -1.84 -24.18 -1.00
C MET A 449 -0.52 -23.76 -0.34
N ARG A 450 -0.14 -22.48 -0.45
CA ARG A 450 1.04 -21.94 0.25
C ARG A 450 0.88 -21.97 1.77
N THR A 451 -0.27 -21.56 2.31
CA THR A 451 -0.50 -21.60 3.77
C THR A 451 -0.49 -23.02 4.30
N ILE A 452 -1.17 -23.96 3.63
CA ILE A 452 -1.17 -25.39 4.01
C ILE A 452 0.25 -25.98 3.96
N ARG A 453 1.04 -25.65 2.92
CA ARG A 453 2.44 -26.10 2.82
C ARG A 453 3.32 -25.48 3.92
N ALA A 454 3.11 -24.22 4.27
CA ALA A 454 3.85 -23.56 5.35
C ALA A 454 3.51 -24.14 6.73
N GLU A 455 2.24 -24.45 7.00
CA GLU A 455 1.79 -25.10 8.23
C GLU A 455 2.33 -26.53 8.34
N ARG A 456 2.27 -27.31 7.24
CA ARG A 456 2.85 -28.67 7.19
C ARG A 456 4.36 -28.67 7.43
N ASN A 457 5.10 -27.73 6.86
CA ASN A 457 6.54 -27.62 7.11
C ASN A 457 6.83 -27.13 8.53
N GLY A 458 5.98 -26.27 9.09
CA GLY A 458 6.08 -25.78 10.46
C GLY A 458 5.73 -26.83 11.53
N SER A 459 4.84 -27.79 11.23
CA SER A 459 4.54 -28.91 12.14
C SER A 459 5.65 -29.96 12.13
N ILE A 460 6.23 -30.27 10.96
CA ILE A 460 7.41 -31.15 10.82
C ILE A 460 8.62 -30.61 11.60
N LEU A 461 8.80 -29.28 11.67
CA LEU A 461 9.87 -28.66 12.46
C LEU A 461 9.55 -28.59 13.98
N ARG A 462 8.32 -28.91 14.39
CA ARG A 462 7.86 -28.87 15.80
C ARG A 462 7.67 -30.24 16.42
N THR A 463 7.62 -31.32 15.64
CA THR A 463 7.73 -32.67 16.17
C THR A 463 9.14 -32.87 16.72
N PRO A 464 9.33 -33.07 18.04
CA PRO A 464 10.65 -33.39 18.57
C PRO A 464 11.07 -34.76 18.05
N ASP A 465 12.32 -34.88 17.60
CA ASP A 465 12.90 -36.13 17.12
C ASP A 465 12.73 -37.23 18.20
N PRO A 466 11.91 -38.28 17.96
CA PRO A 466 11.68 -39.33 18.97
C PRO A 466 12.94 -40.17 19.21
N THR A 467 13.91 -40.07 18.30
CA THR A 467 15.25 -40.67 18.36
C THR A 467 16.17 -40.02 19.40
N ARG A 468 15.92 -38.77 19.82
CA ARG A 468 16.82 -38.02 20.72
C ARG A 468 16.59 -38.27 22.21
N LYS A 469 16.00 -39.44 22.56
CA LYS A 469 15.70 -39.87 23.95
C LYS A 469 16.40 -41.16 24.38
N LYS A 470 17.38 -41.63 23.59
CA LYS A 470 18.34 -42.67 23.99
C LYS A 470 19.75 -42.29 23.54
N ASN A 471 20.53 -41.76 24.48
CA ASN A 471 21.96 -41.99 24.71
C ASN A 471 22.30 -41.34 26.06
#